data_AF-A0A2D6AHA2-F1
#
_entry.id   AF-A0A2D6AHA2-F1
#
_cell.length_a   1.000
_cell.length_b   1.000
_cell.length_c   1.000
_cell.angle_alpha   90.00
_cell.angle_beta   90.00
_cell.angle_gamma   90.00
#
_symmetry.space_group_name_H-M   'P 1'
#
loop_
_entity.id
_entity.type
_entity.pdbx_description
1 polymer ?
#
loop_
_entity_poly.entity_id
_entity_poly.type
_entity_poly.pdbx_seq_one_letter_code
_entity_poly.pdbx_strand_id
1 'polypeptide(L)'
;PSEASEYVPPQLLDQITGNPNALLSPEASDNLTNAFAASGESGALIGAQVVGSIRESLAGAVGDVFLLCFIFVLLAVVATAFIREVPLRGRKSSRSNIDPIHSQEEK
;
A
#
# COMPACT_ATOMS: atom_id res chain seq x y z
N PRO A 1 -9.40 16.98 24.33
CA PRO A 1 -9.30 17.86 25.52
C PRO A 1 -8.16 18.88 25.33
N SER A 2 -8.47 20.17 25.49
CA SER A 2 -7.59 21.34 25.27
C SER A 2 -6.42 21.47 26.27
N GLU A 3 -6.29 20.52 27.20
CA GLU A 3 -5.25 20.47 28.23
C GLU A 3 -3.99 19.72 27.75
N ALA A 4 -4.09 18.94 26.65
CA ALA A 4 -2.98 18.15 26.12
C ALA A 4 -2.02 18.93 25.22
N SER A 5 -2.40 20.13 24.76
CA SER A 5 -1.58 20.96 23.87
C SER A 5 -0.47 21.75 24.59
N GLU A 6 -0.51 21.83 25.92
CA GLU A 6 0.42 22.67 26.70
C GLU A 6 1.62 21.88 27.25
N TYR A 7 1.54 20.54 27.28
CA TYR A 7 2.56 19.66 27.86
C TYR A 7 3.28 18.77 26.86
N VAL A 8 2.94 18.85 25.58
CA VAL A 8 3.60 18.06 24.53
C VAL A 8 4.56 18.98 23.78
N PRO A 9 5.89 18.78 23.90
CA PRO A 9 6.87 19.58 23.17
C PRO A 9 6.59 19.49 21.66
N PRO A 10 6.46 20.62 20.94
CA PRO A 10 6.14 20.61 19.52
C PRO A 10 7.20 19.86 18.68
N GLN A 11 8.44 19.79 19.17
CA GLN A 11 9.50 19.02 18.53
C GLN A 11 9.27 17.50 18.56
N LEU A 12 8.53 16.98 19.54
CA LEU A 12 8.19 15.55 19.64
C LEU A 12 7.07 15.17 18.67
N LEU A 13 6.09 16.06 18.49
CA LEU A 13 5.04 15.87 17.49
C LEU A 13 5.62 15.84 16.08
N ASP A 14 6.58 16.71 15.77
CA ASP A 14 7.24 16.79 14.46
C ASP A 14 8.03 15.51 14.10
N GLN A 15 8.63 14.85 15.09
CA GLN A 15 9.33 13.58 14.87
C GLN A 15 8.36 12.43 14.59
N ILE A 16 7.17 12.45 15.19
CA ILE A 16 6.14 11.43 14.99
C ILE A 16 5.40 11.63 13.66
N THR A 17 5.10 12.87 13.28
CA THR A 17 4.47 13.20 12.00
C THR A 17 5.43 13.08 10.82
N GLY A 18 6.70 13.43 11.01
CA GLY A 18 7.74 13.37 9.98
C GLY A 18 8.32 11.98 9.74
N ASN A 19 8.21 11.07 10.71
CA ASN A 19 8.74 9.71 10.60
C ASN A 19 7.78 8.66 11.21
N PRO A 20 6.71 8.28 10.48
CA PRO A 20 5.75 7.30 10.95
C PRO A 20 6.38 5.92 11.20
N ASN A 21 7.50 5.59 10.53
CA ASN A 21 8.27 4.37 10.79
C ASN A 21 8.80 4.27 12.23
N ALA A 22 8.95 5.41 12.91
CA ALA A 22 9.35 5.45 14.32
C ALA A 22 8.31 4.82 15.27
N LEU A 23 7.06 4.65 14.83
CA LEU A 23 6.01 3.98 15.60
C LEU A 23 5.89 2.48 15.29
N LEU A 24 6.57 1.99 14.24
CA LEU A 24 6.55 0.59 13.82
C LEU A 24 7.72 -0.22 14.38
N SER A 25 8.87 0.41 14.67
CA SER A 25 10.02 -0.30 15.25
C SER A 25 10.01 -0.21 16.80
N PRO A 26 10.25 -1.33 17.51
CA PRO A 26 10.29 -1.34 18.98
C PRO A 26 11.29 -0.32 19.54
N GLU A 27 12.46 -0.23 18.89
CA GLU A 27 13.56 0.64 19.29
C GLU A 27 13.24 2.13 19.13
N ALA A 28 12.48 2.52 18.10
CA ALA A 28 12.07 3.91 17.93
C ALA A 28 10.90 4.28 18.85
N SER A 29 10.00 3.34 19.15
CA SER A 29 8.97 3.56 20.18
C SER A 29 9.57 3.72 21.57
N ASP A 30 10.64 3.00 21.90
CA ASP A 30 11.35 3.15 23.18
C ASP A 30 12.07 4.51 23.25
N ASN A 31 12.68 4.96 22.15
CA ASN A 31 13.28 6.30 22.08
C ASN A 31 12.25 7.42 22.24
N LEU A 32 11.07 7.29 21.61
CA LEU A 32 9.96 8.24 21.79
C LEU A 32 9.46 8.24 23.24
N THR A 33 9.29 7.06 23.84
CA THR A 33 8.85 6.93 25.24
C THR A 33 9.86 7.54 26.20
N ASN A 34 11.17 7.35 25.96
CA ASN A 34 12.24 7.99 26.73
C ASN A 34 12.26 9.52 26.56
N ALA A 35 11.99 10.02 25.36
CA ALA A 35 11.89 11.46 25.12
C ALA A 35 10.65 12.08 25.81
N PHE A 36 9.54 11.36 25.87
CA PHE A 36 8.38 11.74 26.67
C PHE A 36 8.66 11.67 28.18
N ALA A 37 9.40 10.66 28.65
CA ALA A 37 9.80 10.54 30.06
C ALA A 37 10.80 11.63 30.50
N ALA A 38 11.63 12.14 29.58
CA ALA A 38 12.50 13.28 29.84
C ALA A 38 11.73 14.59 30.14
N SER A 39 10.44 14.62 29.83
CA SER A 39 9.53 15.74 30.12
C SER A 39 8.93 15.68 31.53
N GLY A 40 9.22 14.61 32.29
CA GLY A 40 8.67 14.34 33.62
C GLY A 40 7.74 13.13 33.67
N GLU A 41 7.31 12.73 34.87
CA GLU A 41 6.49 11.53 35.12
C GLU A 41 5.13 11.59 34.39
N SER A 42 4.52 12.76 34.31
CA SER A 42 3.30 13.00 33.52
C SER A 42 3.55 12.86 32.00
N GLY A 43 4.75 13.19 31.52
CA GLY A 43 5.11 13.10 30.11
C GLY A 43 5.15 11.66 29.61
N ALA A 44 5.69 10.74 30.41
CA ALA A 44 5.73 9.31 30.09
C ALA A 44 4.32 8.70 29.92
N LEU A 45 3.39 9.04 30.82
CA LEU A 45 2.00 8.56 30.76
C LEU A 45 1.27 9.07 29.52
N ILE A 46 1.40 10.36 29.21
CA ILE A 46 0.77 10.97 28.03
C ILE A 46 1.40 10.40 26.74
N GLY A 47 2.72 10.25 26.70
CA GLY A 47 3.45 9.68 25.56
C GLY A 47 2.99 8.26 25.22
N ALA A 48 2.87 7.39 26.22
CA ALA A 48 2.37 6.04 26.04
C ALA A 48 0.93 6.01 25.48
N GLN A 49 0.06 6.90 25.96
CA GLN A 49 -1.33 6.97 25.50
C GLN A 49 -1.46 7.50 24.07
N VAL A 50 -0.65 8.50 23.69
CA VAL A 50 -0.61 9.04 22.32
C VAL A 50 -0.08 7.97 21.34
N VAL A 51 1.06 7.35 21.66
CA VAL A 51 1.65 6.30 20.82
C VAL A 51 0.70 5.11 20.66
N GLY A 52 0.05 4.67 21.74
CA GLY A 52 -0.96 3.63 21.70
C GLY A 52 -2.15 3.98 20.79
N SER A 53 -2.68 5.20 20.90
CA SER A 53 -3.81 5.66 20.08
C SER A 53 -3.46 5.75 18.59
N ILE A 54 -2.24 6.20 18.25
CA ILE A 54 -1.79 6.26 16.86
C ILE A 54 -1.65 4.85 16.27
N ARG A 55 -1.06 3.90 17.02
CA ARG A 55 -0.90 2.51 16.58
C ARG A 55 -2.24 1.83 16.32
N GLU A 56 -3.21 2.01 17.23
CA GLU A 56 -4.55 1.46 17.07
C GLU A 56 -5.26 2.03 15.83
N SER A 57 -5.18 3.35 15.64
CA SER A 57 -5.75 4.01 14.46
C SER A 57 -5.10 3.53 13.16
N LEU A 58 -3.78 3.35 13.14
CA LEU A 58 -3.04 2.80 12.00
C LEU A 58 -3.46 1.36 11.70
N ALA A 59 -3.57 0.50 12.73
CA ALA A 59 -3.98 -0.89 12.57
C ALA A 59 -5.41 -0.99 12.02
N GLY A 60 -6.34 -0.22 12.57
CA GLY A 60 -7.74 -0.17 12.10
C GLY A 60 -7.85 0.35 10.66
N ALA A 61 -7.22 1.48 10.36
CA ALA A 61 -7.29 2.09 9.03
C ALA A 61 -6.67 1.21 7.93
N VAL A 62 -5.55 0.52 8.22
CA VAL A 62 -4.95 -0.43 7.27
C VAL A 62 -5.89 -1.59 6.99
N GLY A 63 -6.58 -2.11 8.00
CA GLY A 63 -7.57 -3.19 7.86
C GLY A 63 -8.73 -2.78 6.95
N ASP A 64 -9.31 -1.60 7.19
CA ASP A 64 -10.44 -1.08 6.41
C ASP A 64 -10.08 -0.85 4.95
N VAL A 65 -8.93 -0.21 4.68
CA VAL A 65 -8.46 0.04 3.31
C VAL A 65 -8.13 -1.28 2.60
N PHE A 66 -7.52 -2.24 3.29
CA PHE A 66 -7.24 -3.56 2.74
C PHE A 66 -8.54 -4.28 2.34
N LEU A 67 -9.55 -4.27 3.22
CA LEU A 67 -10.84 -4.89 2.96
C LEU A 67 -11.56 -4.21 1.78
N LEU A 68 -11.51 -2.88 1.70
CA LEU A 68 -12.07 -2.13 0.57
C LEU A 68 -11.39 -2.50 -0.74
N CYS A 69 -10.05 -2.51 -0.78
CA CYS A 69 -9.28 -2.95 -1.94
C CYS A 69 -9.58 -4.40 -2.32
N PHE A 70 -9.72 -5.30 -1.34
CA PHE A 70 -10.08 -6.69 -1.56
C PHE A 70 -11.45 -6.82 -2.24
N ILE A 71 -12.45 -6.05 -1.81
CA ILE A 71 -13.78 -6.00 -2.46
C ILE A 71 -13.64 -5.53 -3.92
N PHE A 72 -12.88 -4.47 -4.17
CA PHE A 72 -12.65 -3.98 -5.54
C PHE A 72 -11.98 -5.03 -6.44
N VAL A 73 -10.98 -5.74 -5.93
CA VAL A 73 -10.32 -6.83 -6.67
C VAL A 73 -11.32 -7.94 -6.97
N LEU A 74 -12.14 -8.33 -5.99
CA LEU A 74 -13.15 -9.37 -6.18
C LEU A 74 -14.19 -8.96 -7.23
N LEU A 75 -14.65 -7.70 -7.21
CA LEU A 75 -15.53 -7.15 -8.24
C LEU A 75 -14.86 -7.12 -9.62
N ALA A 76 -13.58 -6.75 -9.70
CA ALA A 76 -12.83 -6.75 -10.95
C ALA A 76 -12.68 -8.16 -11.53
N VAL A 77 -12.44 -9.17 -10.68
CA VAL A 77 -12.39 -10.58 -11.10
C VAL A 77 -13.75 -11.03 -11.64
N VAL A 78 -14.84 -10.73 -10.92
CA VAL A 78 -16.19 -11.04 -11.37
C VAL A 78 -16.50 -10.36 -12.71
N ALA A 79 -16.21 -9.06 -12.82
CA ALA A 79 -16.39 -8.31 -14.06
C ALA A 79 -15.57 -8.89 -15.22
N THR A 80 -14.32 -9.29 -14.96
CA THR A 80 -13.44 -9.93 -15.96
C THR A 80 -13.99 -11.27 -16.42
N ALA A 81 -14.61 -12.06 -15.54
CA ALA A 81 -15.27 -13.31 -15.93
C ALA A 81 -16.46 -13.07 -16.90
N PHE A 82 -17.11 -11.90 -16.84
CA PHE A 82 -18.15 -11.50 -17.79
C PHE A 82 -17.61 -10.84 -19.07
N ILE A 83 -16.31 -10.56 -19.17
CA ILE A 83 -15.73 -10.06 -20.43
C ILE A 83 -15.75 -11.21 -21.44
N ARG A 84 -16.53 -11.01 -22.48
CA ARG A 84 -16.60 -11.92 -23.62
C ARG A 84 -15.23 -12.00 -24.28
N GLU A 85 -14.62 -13.18 -24.25
CA GLU A 85 -13.35 -13.46 -24.89
C GLU A 85 -13.45 -13.08 -26.38
N VAL A 86 -12.75 -12.01 -26.78
CA VAL A 86 -12.58 -11.67 -28.19
C VAL A 86 -11.48 -12.60 -28.70
N PRO A 87 -11.77 -13.55 -29.61
CA PRO A 87 -10.74 -14.45 -30.10
C PRO A 87 -9.62 -13.61 -30.71
N LEU A 88 -8.38 -13.88 -30.30
CA LEU A 88 -7.19 -13.30 -30.91
C LEU A 88 -7.32 -13.50 -32.42
N ARG A 89 -7.57 -12.42 -33.17
CA ARG A 89 -7.68 -12.44 -34.63
C ARG A 89 -6.38 -13.02 -35.17
N GLY A 90 -6.44 -14.30 -35.52
CA GLY A 90 -5.30 -15.06 -35.99
C GLY A 90 -4.62 -14.30 -37.12
N ARG A 91 -3.31 -14.10 -36.96
CA ARG A 91 -2.43 -13.55 -37.99
C ARG A 91 -2.71 -14.34 -39.26
N LYS A 92 -3.35 -13.71 -40.27
CA LYS A 92 -3.48 -14.30 -41.60
C LYS A 92 -2.07 -14.69 -42.00
N SER A 93 -1.82 -15.99 -42.08
CA SER A 93 -0.64 -16.54 -42.72
C SER A 93 -0.62 -15.92 -44.11
N SER A 94 0.24 -14.92 -44.28
CA SER A 94 0.71 -14.55 -45.61
C SER A 94 1.56 -15.74 -46.04
N ARG A 95 0.90 -16.78 -46.56
CA ARG A 95 1.53 -17.68 -47.50
C ARG A 95 1.78 -16.81 -48.72
N SER A 96 2.98 -16.21 -48.73
CA SER A 96 3.63 -15.77 -49.94
C SER A 96 3.48 -16.91 -50.94
N ASN A 97 2.73 -16.65 -51.99
CA ASN A 97 2.69 -17.47 -53.18
C ASN A 97 4.13 -17.55 -53.70
N ILE A 98 4.83 -18.62 -53.33
CA ILE A 98 6.07 -19.02 -54.00
C ILE A 98 5.57 -19.92 -55.11
N ASP A 99 5.30 -19.33 -56.27
CA ASP A 99 5.12 -20.08 -57.51
C ASP A 99 6.40 -20.91 -57.72
N PRO A 100 6.33 -22.26 -57.72
CA PRO A 100 7.41 -23.01 -58.31
C PRO A 100 7.33 -22.76 -59.80
N ILE A 101 8.33 -22.09 -60.37
CA ILE A 101 8.61 -22.13 -61.81
C ILE A 101 8.84 -23.61 -62.14
N HIS A 102 7.76 -24.32 -62.45
CA HIS A 102 7.84 -25.64 -63.05
C HIS A 102 8.14 -25.41 -64.52
N SER A 103 9.39 -25.66 -64.85
CA SER A 103 9.89 -25.96 -66.18
C SER A 103 8.81 -26.71 -66.98
N GLN A 104 8.22 -26.00 -67.95
CA GLN A 104 7.53 -26.64 -69.05
C GLN A 104 8.58 -27.41 -69.85
N GLU A 105 8.51 -28.73 -69.67
CA GLU A 105 8.39 -29.68 -70.77
C GLU A 105 9.50 -29.63 -71.82
N GLU A 106 10.50 -30.47 -71.56
CA GLU A 106 11.18 -31.30 -72.55
C GLU A 106 10.21 -31.79 -73.64
N LYS A 107 10.42 -31.35 -74.90
CA LYS A 107 10.49 -32.24 -76.06
C LYS A 107 11.13 -31.59 -77.28
#